data_AF-V7IB82-F1
#
_entry.id   AF-V7IB82-F1
#
_cell.length_a   1.000
_cell.length_b   1.000
_cell.length_c   1.000
_cell.angle_alpha   90.00
_cell.angle_beta   90.00
_cell.angle_gamma   90.00
#
_symmetry.space_group_name_H-M   'P 1'
#
loop_
_entity.id
_entity.type
_entity.pdbx_description
1 polymer ?
#
loop_
_entity_poly.entity_id
_entity_poly.type
_entity_poly.pdbx_seq_one_letter_code
_entity_poly.pdbx_strand_id
1 'polypeptide(L)'
;MKPGVIKLRTNPDVCQGCRSCEAVCSLVHQGFVAPSSTGIKVVEREKLGTFELVVCQQCFDMPCVYACPTGAMARNAYSGAVELGEGCIGCGACAAACPYDAIIMSEVSGEMMPHKCNLCGGLPECVSACPRQALSW
;
A
#
# COMPACT_ATOMS: atom_id res chain seq x y z
N MET A 1 -12.80 -11.19 -3.07
CA MET A 1 -12.49 -10.16 -2.06
C MET A 1 -13.20 -8.87 -2.44
N LYS A 2 -13.97 -8.24 -1.55
CA LYS A 2 -14.71 -7.02 -1.88
C LYS A 2 -13.88 -5.76 -1.58
N PRO A 3 -13.50 -4.95 -2.59
CA PRO A 3 -12.77 -3.70 -2.35
C PRO A 3 -13.53 -2.76 -1.39
N GLY A 4 -12.79 -1.99 -0.61
CA GLY A 4 -13.35 -0.95 0.25
C GLY A 4 -13.88 0.25 -0.54
N VAL A 5 -14.76 1.03 0.10
CA VAL A 5 -15.27 2.30 -0.45
C VAL A 5 -14.20 3.40 -0.34
N ILE A 6 -13.51 3.46 0.80
CA ILE A 6 -12.39 4.38 1.05
C ILE A 6 -11.11 3.66 0.64
N LYS A 7 -10.51 4.06 -0.48
CA LYS A 7 -9.28 3.49 -1.04
C LYS A 7 -8.67 4.44 -2.06
N LEU A 8 -7.40 4.23 -2.40
CA LEU A 8 -6.86 4.86 -3.60
C LEU A 8 -7.56 4.31 -4.85
N ARG A 9 -7.91 5.22 -5.76
CA ARG A 9 -8.35 4.92 -7.11
C ARG A 9 -7.18 5.17 -8.06
N THR A 10 -6.96 4.23 -8.96
CA THR A 10 -5.84 4.25 -9.91
C THR A 10 -6.39 4.39 -11.32
N ASN A 11 -5.70 5.16 -12.16
CA ASN A 11 -5.97 5.25 -13.60
C ASN A 11 -4.71 4.83 -14.38
N PRO A 12 -4.64 3.56 -14.84
CA PRO A 12 -3.48 3.06 -15.57
C PRO A 12 -3.29 3.73 -16.94
N ASP A 13 -4.35 4.24 -17.56
CA ASP A 13 -4.30 4.81 -18.92
C ASP A 13 -3.46 6.09 -19.00
N VAL A 14 -3.31 6.80 -17.87
CA VAL A 14 -2.51 8.04 -17.78
C VAL A 14 -1.20 7.83 -17.02
N CYS A 15 -0.98 6.64 -16.44
CA CYS A 15 0.23 6.33 -15.72
C CYS A 15 1.41 6.20 -16.69
N GLN A 16 2.49 6.93 -16.42
CA GLN A 16 3.71 6.92 -17.26
C GLN A 16 4.88 6.16 -16.61
N GLY A 17 4.64 5.44 -15.51
CA GLY A 17 5.68 4.65 -14.86
C GLY A 17 6.78 5.45 -14.14
N CYS A 18 6.58 6.76 -13.86
CA CYS A 18 7.60 7.62 -13.27
C CYS A 18 7.98 7.31 -11.80
N ARG A 19 7.24 6.42 -11.12
CA ARG A 19 7.50 5.96 -9.73
C ARG A 19 7.54 7.06 -8.65
N SER A 20 7.09 8.27 -8.93
CA SER A 20 6.99 9.35 -7.93
C SER A 20 6.13 8.97 -6.71
N CYS A 21 5.07 8.18 -6.93
CA CYS A 21 4.23 7.67 -5.85
C CYS A 21 4.96 6.69 -4.92
N GLU A 22 5.86 5.85 -5.45
CA GLU A 22 6.70 4.94 -4.65
C GLU A 22 7.73 5.73 -3.83
N ALA A 23 8.38 6.71 -4.47
CA ALA A 23 9.40 7.54 -3.84
C ALA A 23 8.83 8.35 -2.66
N VAL A 24 7.70 9.02 -2.86
CA VAL A 24 7.05 9.81 -1.80
C VAL A 24 6.50 8.92 -0.69
N CYS A 25 5.90 7.77 -1.03
CA CYS A 25 5.39 6.83 -0.02
C CYS A 25 6.50 6.35 0.92
N SER A 26 7.63 5.89 0.38
CA SER A 26 8.76 5.46 1.22
C SER A 26 9.37 6.63 2.00
N LEU A 27 9.52 7.80 1.38
CA LEU A 27 10.05 8.98 2.09
C LEU A 27 9.19 9.36 3.30
N VAL A 28 7.87 9.42 3.14
CA VAL A 28 6.93 9.81 4.20
C VAL A 28 6.87 8.77 5.32
N HIS A 29 6.92 7.47 5.00
CA HIS A 29 6.72 6.41 5.98
C HIS A 29 8.01 5.83 6.57
N GLN A 30 9.12 5.90 5.84
CA GLN A 30 10.42 5.32 6.24
C GLN A 30 11.48 6.39 6.51
N GLY A 31 11.30 7.63 6.03
CA GLY A 31 12.29 8.70 6.13
C GLY A 31 13.37 8.65 5.05
N PHE A 32 13.29 7.74 4.09
CA PHE A 32 14.23 7.60 2.98
C PHE A 32 13.53 7.09 1.71
N VAL A 33 14.12 7.37 0.56
CA VAL A 33 13.58 6.92 -0.74
C VAL A 33 14.01 5.49 -0.99
N ALA A 34 13.07 4.55 -0.79
CA ALA A 34 13.25 3.14 -1.07
C ALA A 34 11.99 2.59 -1.76
N PRO A 35 11.95 2.59 -3.10
CA PRO A 35 10.81 2.07 -3.85
C PRO A 35 10.50 0.60 -3.54
N SER A 36 11.41 -0.16 -2.92
CA SER A 36 11.20 -1.53 -2.44
C SER A 36 10.30 -1.61 -1.19
N SER A 37 10.29 -0.60 -0.32
CA SER A 37 9.56 -0.55 0.96
C SER A 37 8.43 0.51 0.90
N THR A 38 7.34 0.15 0.22
CA THR A 38 6.23 1.09 -0.07
C THR A 38 4.87 0.42 0.08
N GLY A 39 3.83 1.24 0.27
CA GLY A 39 2.44 0.79 0.26
C GLY A 39 1.77 0.80 -1.12
N ILE A 40 2.50 1.19 -2.17
CA ILE A 40 2.05 1.31 -3.57
C ILE A 40 3.20 0.91 -4.49
N LYS A 41 2.90 0.18 -5.56
CA LYS A 41 3.88 -0.26 -6.56
C LYS A 41 3.45 0.06 -7.98
N VAL A 42 4.42 0.45 -8.78
CA VAL A 42 4.30 0.59 -10.23
C VAL A 42 4.88 -0.68 -10.87
N VAL A 43 4.02 -1.42 -11.55
CA VAL A 43 4.36 -2.65 -12.27
C VAL A 43 4.19 -2.40 -13.76
N GLU A 44 5.26 -2.58 -14.53
CA GLU A 44 5.16 -2.58 -15.99
C GLU A 44 4.57 -3.91 -16.45
N ARG A 45 3.58 -3.86 -17.36
CA ARG A 45 2.92 -5.03 -17.95
C ARG A 45 3.60 -5.42 -19.27
N GLU A 46 3.13 -6.50 -19.88
CA GLU A 46 3.75 -7.06 -21.10
C GLU A 46 3.83 -6.07 -22.26
N LYS A 47 2.81 -5.21 -22.40
CA LYS A 47 2.85 -4.14 -23.40
C LYS A 47 3.75 -3.02 -22.92
N LEU A 48 4.84 -2.79 -23.65
CA LEU A 48 5.81 -1.73 -23.37
C LEU A 48 5.11 -0.39 -23.09
N GLY A 49 5.48 0.25 -21.98
CA GLY A 49 4.92 1.54 -21.57
C GLY A 49 3.50 1.47 -21.00
N THR A 50 2.99 0.28 -20.68
CA THR A 50 1.75 0.11 -19.91
C THR A 50 2.06 -0.22 -18.46
N PHE A 51 1.50 0.56 -17.55
CA PHE A 51 1.83 0.49 -16.13
C PHE A 51 0.57 0.26 -15.31
N GLU A 52 0.65 -0.68 -14.38
CA GLU A 52 -0.35 -0.89 -13.37
C GLU A 52 0.14 -0.39 -12.01
N LEU A 53 -0.79 0.08 -11.20
CA LEU A 53 -0.56 0.55 -9.85
C LEU A 53 -1.14 -0.48 -8.87
N VAL A 54 -0.27 -1.28 -8.25
CA VAL A 54 -0.66 -2.23 -7.22
C VAL A 54 -0.69 -1.51 -5.87
N VAL A 55 -1.87 -1.44 -5.27
CA VAL A 55 -2.09 -0.74 -3.99
C VAL A 55 -3.22 -1.36 -3.21
N CYS A 56 -3.17 -1.23 -1.88
CA CYS A 56 -4.14 -1.83 -0.97
C CYS A 56 -5.56 -1.35 -1.30
N GLN A 57 -6.46 -2.31 -1.52
CA GLN A 57 -7.86 -2.05 -1.87
C GLN A 57 -8.76 -1.78 -0.64
N GLN A 58 -8.19 -1.72 0.57
CA GLN A 58 -8.91 -1.45 1.82
C GLN A 58 -10.16 -2.32 2.02
N CYS A 59 -10.03 -3.60 1.67
CA CYS A 59 -11.13 -4.57 1.54
C CYS A 59 -12.09 -4.54 2.74
N PHE A 60 -13.38 -4.70 2.46
CA PHE A 60 -14.42 -4.73 3.51
C PHE A 60 -14.27 -5.94 4.44
N ASP A 61 -13.97 -7.10 3.85
CA ASP A 61 -13.79 -8.41 4.46
C ASP A 61 -12.40 -8.62 5.11
N MET A 62 -11.46 -7.68 4.94
CA MET A 62 -10.20 -7.58 5.69
C MET A 62 -9.47 -8.92 5.99
N PRO A 63 -9.14 -9.73 4.97
CA PRO A 63 -8.52 -11.05 5.17
C PRO A 63 -7.17 -10.95 5.89
N CYS A 64 -6.44 -9.87 5.66
CA CYS A 64 -5.16 -9.57 6.29
C CYS A 64 -5.28 -9.31 7.80
N VAL A 65 -6.44 -8.84 8.28
CA VAL A 65 -6.74 -8.68 9.71
C VAL A 65 -6.96 -10.05 10.34
N TYR A 66 -7.83 -10.86 9.73
CA TYR A 66 -8.14 -12.20 10.24
C TYR A 66 -6.95 -13.17 10.20
N ALA A 67 -6.01 -12.97 9.26
CA ALA A 67 -4.78 -13.75 9.18
C ALA A 67 -3.71 -13.33 10.20
N CYS A 68 -3.86 -12.19 10.89
CA CYS A 68 -2.85 -11.68 11.81
C CYS A 68 -2.93 -12.42 13.16
N PRO A 69 -1.94 -13.24 13.55
CA PRO A 69 -2.01 -14.05 14.76
C PRO A 69 -1.91 -13.21 16.05
N THR A 70 -1.32 -12.01 15.97
CA THR A 70 -1.15 -11.11 17.13
C THR A 70 -2.25 -10.04 17.22
N GLY A 71 -3.12 -9.93 16.20
CA GLY A 71 -4.12 -8.85 16.14
C GLY A 71 -3.53 -7.46 15.83
N ALA A 72 -2.28 -7.37 15.38
CA ALA A 72 -1.62 -6.08 15.07
C ALA A 72 -2.22 -5.34 13.86
N MET A 73 -3.05 -6.00 13.05
CA MET A 73 -3.72 -5.37 11.91
C MET A 73 -5.17 -5.06 12.28
N ALA A 74 -5.62 -3.81 12.11
CA ALA A 74 -6.98 -3.40 12.44
C ALA A 74 -7.46 -2.25 11.55
N ARG A 75 -8.78 -2.04 11.48
CA ARG A 75 -9.34 -0.85 10.84
C ARG A 75 -9.27 0.33 11.81
N ASN A 76 -8.63 1.41 11.37
CA ASN A 76 -8.63 2.68 12.09
C ASN A 76 -10.02 3.32 11.97
N ALA A 77 -10.61 3.67 13.12
CA ALA A 77 -11.96 4.22 13.17
C ALA A 77 -12.09 5.63 12.57
N TYR A 78 -10.99 6.39 12.53
CA TYR A 78 -10.96 7.77 12.05
C TYR A 78 -10.62 7.84 10.55
N SER A 79 -9.51 7.20 10.13
CA SER A 79 -9.09 7.22 8.72
C SER A 79 -9.90 6.25 7.85
N GLY A 80 -10.54 5.25 8.48
CA GLY A 80 -11.21 4.16 7.79
C GLY A 80 -10.25 3.18 7.11
N ALA A 81 -8.94 3.41 7.14
CA ALA A 81 -7.94 2.52 6.57
C ALA A 81 -7.76 1.28 7.45
N VAL A 82 -7.47 0.14 6.84
CA VAL A 82 -6.81 -0.96 7.56
C VAL A 82 -5.37 -0.53 7.79
N GLU A 83 -4.83 -0.68 8.99
CA GLU A 83 -3.52 -0.19 9.42
C GLU A 83 -2.78 -1.28 10.21
N LEU A 84 -1.45 -1.19 10.20
CA LEU A 84 -0.59 -1.98 11.08
C LEU A 84 -0.34 -1.16 12.34
N GLY A 85 -0.71 -1.69 13.49
CA GLY A 85 -0.41 -1.14 14.80
C GLY A 85 0.78 -1.83 15.46
N GLU A 86 0.85 -1.70 16.78
CA GLU A 86 1.88 -2.31 17.61
C GLU A 86 1.72 -3.85 17.73
N GLY A 87 2.77 -4.54 18.14
CA GLY A 87 2.74 -6.00 18.36
C GLY A 87 2.82 -6.85 17.08
N CYS A 88 3.23 -6.26 15.96
CA CYS A 88 3.57 -7.02 14.76
C CYS A 88 4.90 -7.77 14.96
N ILE A 89 4.93 -9.05 14.59
CA ILE A 89 6.09 -9.94 14.72
C ILE A 89 6.76 -10.27 13.38
N GLY A 90 6.40 -9.58 12.30
CA GLY A 90 7.03 -9.78 10.98
C GLY A 90 6.72 -11.10 10.27
N CYS A 91 5.73 -11.89 10.74
CA CYS A 91 5.49 -13.26 10.23
C CYS A 91 4.99 -13.35 8.77
N GLY A 92 4.55 -12.25 8.16
CA GLY A 92 4.09 -12.23 6.76
C GLY A 92 2.73 -12.86 6.48
N ALA A 93 2.01 -13.38 7.48
CA ALA A 93 0.69 -14.00 7.29
C ALA A 93 -0.33 -13.05 6.61
N CYS A 94 -0.28 -11.76 6.96
CA CYS A 94 -1.13 -10.75 6.33
C CYS A 94 -0.81 -10.56 4.84
N ALA A 95 0.47 -10.63 4.45
CA ALA A 95 0.90 -10.52 3.06
C ALA A 95 0.43 -11.72 2.24
N ALA A 96 0.62 -12.94 2.75
CA ALA A 96 0.12 -14.16 2.13
C ALA A 96 -1.41 -14.19 1.97
N ALA A 97 -2.14 -13.55 2.89
CA ALA A 97 -3.60 -13.46 2.82
C ALA A 97 -4.12 -12.35 1.89
N CYS A 98 -3.25 -11.48 1.35
CA CYS A 98 -3.67 -10.37 0.51
C CYS A 98 -3.94 -10.83 -0.93
N PRO A 99 -5.19 -10.77 -1.43
CA PRO A 99 -5.50 -11.23 -2.78
C PRO A 99 -5.11 -10.25 -3.89
N TYR A 100 -4.51 -9.11 -3.52
CA TYR A 100 -4.07 -8.06 -4.43
C TYR A 100 -2.55 -7.86 -4.39
N ASP A 101 -1.83 -8.71 -3.65
CA ASP A 101 -0.36 -8.62 -3.47
C ASP A 101 0.11 -7.22 -3.05
N ALA A 102 -0.75 -6.51 -2.30
CA ALA A 102 -0.55 -5.10 -1.97
C ALA A 102 0.12 -4.87 -0.61
N ILE A 103 0.52 -5.94 0.07
CA ILE A 103 1.26 -5.92 1.33
C ILE A 103 2.63 -6.52 1.05
N ILE A 104 3.67 -5.77 1.40
CA ILE A 104 5.05 -6.08 1.04
C ILE A 104 5.84 -6.27 2.29
N MET A 105 6.57 -7.37 2.37
CA MET A 105 7.56 -7.56 3.42
C MET A 105 8.84 -6.84 3.01
N SER A 106 9.31 -5.89 3.80
CA SER A 106 10.64 -5.28 3.60
C SER A 106 11.36 -5.10 4.93
N GLU A 107 12.69 -5.22 4.88
CA GLU A 107 13.52 -5.07 6.07
C GLU A 107 13.82 -3.58 6.25
N VAL A 108 13.39 -3.03 7.37
CA VAL A 108 13.65 -1.65 7.75
C VAL A 108 14.25 -1.68 9.15
N SER A 109 15.41 -1.02 9.31
CA SER A 109 16.12 -0.96 10.60
C SER A 109 16.46 -2.33 11.21
N GLY A 110 16.67 -3.35 10.38
CA GLY A 110 17.01 -4.72 10.80
C GLY A 110 15.81 -5.60 11.16
N GLU A 111 14.58 -5.09 10.98
CA GLU A 111 13.35 -5.83 11.25
C GLU A 111 12.54 -6.05 9.98
N MET A 112 12.10 -7.29 9.77
CA MET A 112 11.26 -7.67 8.65
C MET A 112 9.80 -7.28 8.93
N MET A 113 9.28 -6.26 8.26
CA MET A 113 7.94 -5.72 8.56
C MET A 113 7.04 -5.67 7.31
N PRO A 114 5.71 -5.83 7.47
CA PRO A 114 4.76 -5.64 6.39
C PRO A 114 4.47 -4.15 6.14
N HIS A 115 4.53 -3.73 4.89
CA HIS A 115 4.23 -2.38 4.43
C HIS A 115 3.05 -2.44 3.46
N LYS A 116 2.09 -1.55 3.66
CA LYS A 116 0.91 -1.40 2.82
C LYS A 116 0.33 0.00 2.95
N CYS A 117 -0.43 0.44 1.96
CA CYS A 117 -1.11 1.73 2.04
C CYS A 117 -2.01 1.82 3.29
N ASN A 118 -1.84 2.89 4.06
CA ASN A 118 -2.68 3.29 5.19
C ASN A 118 -3.45 4.59 4.90
N LEU A 119 -3.54 4.98 3.63
CA LEU A 119 -4.14 6.25 3.18
C LEU A 119 -3.53 7.51 3.80
N CYS A 120 -2.33 7.42 4.39
CA CYS A 120 -1.63 8.53 5.02
C CYS A 120 -2.53 9.32 6.00
N GLY A 121 -3.33 8.61 6.80
CA GLY A 121 -4.26 9.24 7.74
C GLY A 121 -5.42 10.00 7.09
N GLY A 122 -5.72 9.74 5.81
CA GLY A 122 -6.75 10.45 5.05
C GLY A 122 -6.20 11.61 4.21
N LEU A 123 -4.89 11.72 4.02
CA LEU A 123 -4.29 12.67 3.07
C LEU A 123 -3.19 11.98 2.25
N PRO A 124 -3.54 11.17 1.24
CA PRO A 124 -2.55 10.36 0.53
C PRO A 124 -1.54 11.20 -0.27
N GLU A 125 -0.32 11.33 0.25
CA GLU A 125 0.75 12.15 -0.36
C GLU A 125 1.11 11.74 -1.79
N CYS A 126 0.95 10.44 -2.11
CA CYS A 126 1.18 9.94 -3.46
C CYS A 126 0.19 10.51 -4.50
N VAL A 127 -1.01 10.93 -4.10
CA VAL A 127 -1.99 11.59 -4.98
C VAL A 127 -1.45 12.97 -5.38
N SER A 128 -1.04 13.77 -4.40
CA SER A 128 -0.45 15.10 -4.63
C SER A 128 0.85 15.03 -5.43
N ALA A 129 1.65 13.99 -5.23
CA ALA A 129 2.92 13.80 -5.91
C ALA A 129 2.80 13.25 -7.34
N CYS A 130 1.61 12.84 -7.80
CA CYS A 130 1.45 12.22 -9.11
C CYS A 130 1.35 13.27 -10.22
N PRO A 131 2.38 13.46 -11.06
CA PRO A 131 2.37 14.53 -12.08
C PRO A 131 1.33 14.28 -13.19
N ARG A 132 0.90 13.03 -13.37
CA ARG A 132 -0.11 12.63 -14.37
C ARG A 132 -1.51 12.51 -13.79
N GLN A 133 -1.69 12.74 -12.49
CA GLN A 133 -2.97 12.55 -11.80
C GLN A 133 -3.56 11.14 -12.02
N ALA A 134 -2.70 10.13 -12.08
CA ALA A 134 -3.07 8.72 -12.19
C ALA A 134 -3.66 8.15 -10.87
N LEU A 135 -3.69 8.96 -9.81
CA LEU A 135 -4.14 8.60 -8.47
C LEU A 135 -5.19 9.60 -7.98
N SER A 136 -6.23 9.09 -7.33
CA SER A 136 -7.22 9.85 -6.55
C SER A 136 -7.66 9.01 -5.34
N TRP A 137 -8.46 9.54 -4.42
CA TRP A 137 -8.89 8.81 -3.22
C TRP A 137 -10.31 9.21 -2.79
#